data_AF-A0A382NSF3-F1
#
_entry.id   AF-A0A382NSF3-F1
#
_cell.length_a   1.000
_cell.length_b   1.000
_cell.length_c   1.000
_cell.angle_alpha   90.00
_cell.angle_beta   90.00
_cell.angle_gamma   90.00
#
_symmetry.space_group_name_H-M   'P 1'
#
loop_
_entity.id
_entity.type
_entity.pdbx_description
1 polymer ?
#
loop_
_entity_poly.entity_id
_entity_poly.type
_entity_poly.pdbx_seq_one_letter_code
_entity_poly.pdbx_strand_id
1 'polypeptide(L)'
;MLMNNLDPEVAERPDDLVVYGGTGKAARSWEAFDCIVHCLHSLENDETLLIQSGQPAGIFRTQPDAPRVLIANSNLVGRWADWNHFRELEQKGLMMYGQMTAGSWIYIGTQGILQGTYETFGAMAREHFGSSLKGRWVLTGGMGGMGGAQPLAATMNEGSILVVEVDPARIQRRLDTGYCDRMTGDLNEALEWTRGAAERGEALSVGLVGNCAEVIPEIARRGIVPDLLTDQTSAHDPLNGYVPAGLSL
;
A
#
# COMPACT_ATOMS: atom_id res chain seq x y z
N MET A 1 18.35 1.08 6.41
CA MET A 1 17.12 1.21 5.59
C MET A 1 16.63 -0.11 5.00
N LEU A 2 17.48 -0.93 4.35
CA LEU A 2 17.08 -2.26 3.87
C LEU A 2 16.34 -3.09 4.93
N MET A 3 16.91 -3.18 6.14
CA MET A 3 16.31 -3.92 7.26
C MET A 3 15.01 -3.27 7.78
N ASN A 4 14.93 -1.92 7.78
CA ASN A 4 13.71 -1.21 8.17
C ASN A 4 12.52 -1.56 7.25
N ASN A 5 12.78 -1.73 5.95
CA ASN A 5 11.76 -2.16 5.00
C ASN A 5 11.18 -3.56 5.32
N LEU A 6 11.83 -4.36 6.17
CA LEU A 6 11.38 -5.69 6.58
C LEU A 6 11.06 -5.77 8.09
N ASP A 7 11.04 -4.62 8.77
CA ASP A 7 10.61 -4.60 10.16
C ASP A 7 9.14 -5.06 10.26
N PRO A 8 8.79 -5.98 11.18
CA PRO A 8 7.40 -6.42 11.38
C PRO A 8 6.40 -5.29 11.62
N GLU A 9 6.82 -4.18 12.22
CA GLU A 9 5.96 -3.00 12.42
C GLU A 9 5.74 -2.22 11.12
N VAL A 10 6.67 -2.32 10.17
CA VAL A 10 6.68 -1.54 8.92
C VAL A 10 6.08 -2.32 7.74
N ALA A 11 6.56 -3.53 7.49
CA ALA A 11 6.22 -4.32 6.31
C ALA A 11 4.90 -5.09 6.45
N GLU A 12 4.17 -5.26 5.35
CA GLU A 12 2.92 -6.02 5.36
C GLU A 12 3.15 -7.53 5.58
N ARG A 13 4.20 -8.12 4.99
CA ARG A 13 4.50 -9.56 5.12
C ARG A 13 6.03 -9.83 5.00
N PRO A 14 6.82 -9.43 6.01
CA PRO A 14 8.27 -9.41 5.93
C PRO A 14 8.94 -10.79 5.80
N ASP A 15 8.31 -11.86 6.33
CA ASP A 15 8.83 -13.23 6.23
C ASP A 15 8.98 -13.71 4.76
N ASP A 16 8.17 -13.14 3.86
CA ASP A 16 8.22 -13.37 2.41
C ASP A 16 8.99 -12.27 1.66
N LEU A 17 9.70 -11.41 2.39
CA LEU A 17 10.38 -10.19 1.93
C LEU A 17 9.43 -9.11 1.38
N VAL A 18 8.12 -9.29 1.53
CA VAL A 18 7.09 -8.39 0.97
C VAL A 18 6.90 -7.20 1.89
N VAL A 19 7.15 -6.01 1.33
CA VAL A 19 7.03 -4.73 2.01
C VAL A 19 5.61 -4.19 1.88
N TYR A 20 5.10 -4.00 0.65
CA TYR A 20 3.73 -3.54 0.37
C TYR A 20 3.33 -3.73 -1.10
N GLY A 21 2.06 -3.44 -1.41
CA GLY A 21 1.57 -3.26 -2.79
C GLY A 21 1.54 -4.55 -3.61
N GLY A 22 0.87 -5.59 -3.11
CA GLY A 22 0.90 -6.93 -3.69
C GLY A 22 2.19 -7.64 -3.29
N THR A 23 3.04 -7.95 -4.26
CA THR A 23 4.30 -8.70 -4.06
C THR A 23 5.55 -7.80 -4.07
N GLY A 24 5.42 -6.51 -3.74
CA GLY A 24 6.55 -5.58 -3.70
C GLY A 24 7.56 -5.97 -2.63
N LYS A 25 8.77 -6.38 -3.03
CA LYS A 25 9.79 -6.97 -2.14
C LYS A 25 11.01 -6.09 -1.93
N ALA A 26 11.70 -6.30 -0.80
CA ALA A 26 12.96 -5.63 -0.48
C ALA A 26 14.20 -6.28 -1.13
N ALA A 27 14.16 -7.61 -1.30
CA ALA A 27 15.18 -8.43 -1.95
C ALA A 27 14.53 -9.61 -2.68
N ARG A 28 15.24 -10.21 -3.66
CA ARG A 28 14.66 -11.25 -4.52
C ARG A 28 14.33 -12.53 -3.78
N SER A 29 15.24 -12.95 -2.91
CA SER A 29 15.16 -14.13 -2.04
C SER A 29 15.95 -13.86 -0.77
N TRP A 30 15.84 -14.74 0.23
CA TRP A 30 16.59 -14.61 1.47
C TRP A 30 18.10 -14.74 1.24
N GLU A 31 18.53 -15.60 0.32
CA GLU A 31 19.94 -15.71 -0.06
C GLU A 31 20.45 -14.40 -0.68
N ALA A 32 19.63 -13.74 -1.50
CA ALA A 32 19.96 -12.43 -2.05
C ALA A 32 20.01 -11.36 -0.95
N PHE A 33 19.07 -11.39 0.01
CA PHE A 33 19.07 -10.49 1.16
C PHE A 33 20.36 -10.61 1.99
N ASP A 34 20.72 -11.83 2.38
CA ASP A 34 21.92 -12.09 3.18
C ASP A 34 23.19 -11.65 2.44
N CYS A 35 23.25 -11.90 1.13
CA CYS A 35 24.36 -11.46 0.30
C CYS A 35 24.42 -9.92 0.20
N ILE A 36 23.28 -9.23 0.06
CA ILE A 36 23.24 -7.77 0.07
C ILE A 36 23.75 -7.22 1.41
N VAL A 37 23.30 -7.78 2.54
CA VAL A 37 23.76 -7.37 3.87
C VAL A 37 25.27 -7.55 3.98
N HIS A 38 25.80 -8.70 3.55
CA HIS A 38 27.23 -8.95 3.55
C HIS A 38 28.00 -7.93 2.69
N CYS A 39 27.57 -7.72 1.44
CA CYS A 39 28.18 -6.74 0.53
C CYS A 39 28.17 -5.32 1.10
N LEU A 40 27.06 -4.89 1.72
CA LEU A 40 26.95 -3.56 2.32
C LEU A 40 27.88 -3.38 3.53
N HIS A 41 28.13 -4.45 4.30
CA HIS A 41 29.08 -4.40 5.42
C HIS A 41 30.54 -4.30 4.98
N SER A 42 30.88 -4.83 3.81
CA SER A 42 32.25 -4.83 3.27
C SER A 42 32.51 -3.73 2.23
N LEU A 43 31.51 -2.91 1.88
CA LEU A 43 31.61 -1.93 0.80
C LEU A 43 32.51 -0.76 1.21
N GLU A 44 33.56 -0.50 0.43
CA GLU A 44 34.46 0.63 0.69
C GLU A 44 33.83 1.98 0.28
N ASN A 45 34.37 3.07 0.82
CA ASN A 45 33.83 4.42 0.60
C ASN A 45 33.90 4.89 -0.85
N ASP A 46 34.78 4.30 -1.68
CA ASP A 46 34.92 4.59 -3.10
C ASP A 46 34.41 3.45 -3.99
N GLU A 47 33.54 2.59 -3.47
CA GLU A 47 32.89 1.51 -4.22
C GLU A 47 31.38 1.74 -4.38
N THR A 48 30.80 1.07 -5.38
CA THR A 48 29.36 1.07 -5.66
C THR A 48 28.86 -0.35 -5.88
N LEU A 49 27.87 -0.76 -5.10
CA LEU A 49 27.13 -2.02 -5.26
C LEU A 49 26.02 -1.86 -6.31
N LEU A 50 25.92 -2.80 -7.23
CA LEU A 50 24.82 -2.89 -8.20
C LEU A 50 23.79 -3.92 -7.74
N ILE A 51 22.54 -3.50 -7.65
CA ILE A 51 21.38 -4.37 -7.41
C ILE A 51 20.56 -4.49 -8.68
N GLN A 52 20.40 -5.72 -9.18
CA GLN A 52 19.54 -6.05 -10.30
C GLN A 52 18.34 -6.84 -9.78
N SER A 53 17.13 -6.27 -9.88
CA SER A 53 15.88 -6.89 -9.38
C SER A 53 16.06 -7.58 -8.03
N GLY A 54 16.53 -6.84 -7.03
CA GLY A 54 16.72 -7.33 -5.66
C GLY A 54 17.83 -8.37 -5.45
N GLN A 55 18.72 -8.56 -6.43
CA GLN A 55 19.89 -9.43 -6.32
C GLN A 55 21.19 -8.61 -6.46
N PRO A 56 22.21 -8.85 -5.63
CA PRO A 56 23.50 -8.19 -5.80
C PRO A 56 24.19 -8.74 -7.04
N ALA A 57 24.52 -7.86 -7.98
CA ALA A 57 25.06 -8.22 -9.31
C ALA A 57 26.57 -7.97 -9.43
N GLY A 58 27.13 -7.06 -8.64
CA GLY A 58 28.56 -6.77 -8.63
C GLY A 58 28.89 -5.50 -7.86
N ILE A 59 30.17 -5.36 -7.50
CA ILE A 59 30.74 -4.16 -6.87
C ILE A 59 31.81 -3.62 -7.80
N PHE A 60 31.80 -2.31 -8.02
CA PHE A 60 32.81 -1.62 -8.83
C PHE A 60 33.36 -0.44 -8.06
N ARG A 61 34.67 -0.21 -8.20
CA ARG A 61 35.29 1.03 -7.72
C ARG A 61 34.81 2.21 -8.55
N THR A 62 34.38 3.26 -7.86
CA THR A 62 33.89 4.52 -8.42
C THR A 62 34.66 5.68 -7.77
N GLN A 63 34.00 6.49 -6.95
CA GLN A 63 34.59 7.60 -6.20
C GLN A 63 33.77 7.88 -4.93
N PRO A 64 34.33 8.56 -3.92
CA PRO A 64 33.63 8.88 -2.67
C PRO A 64 32.29 9.61 -2.84
N ASP A 65 32.16 10.47 -3.85
CA ASP A 65 30.93 11.25 -4.07
C ASP A 65 29.87 10.53 -4.93
N ALA A 66 30.18 9.34 -5.45
CA ALA A 66 29.22 8.54 -6.20
C ALA A 66 28.22 7.85 -5.26
N PRO A 67 27.03 7.44 -5.75
CA PRO A 67 26.13 6.59 -4.98
C PRO A 67 26.82 5.28 -4.54
N ARG A 68 26.63 4.90 -3.28
CA ARG A 68 27.10 3.61 -2.75
C ARG A 68 26.34 2.42 -3.31
N VAL A 69 25.08 2.62 -3.72
CA VAL A 69 24.25 1.57 -4.29
C VAL A 69 23.50 2.13 -5.51
N LEU A 70 23.51 1.38 -6.61
CA LEU A 70 22.68 1.64 -7.78
C LEU A 70 21.72 0.47 -7.98
N ILE A 71 20.43 0.77 -8.17
CA ILE A 71 19.36 -0.22 -8.16
C ILE A 71 18.56 -0.12 -9.45
N ALA A 72 18.38 -1.27 -10.12
CA ALA A 72 17.50 -1.39 -11.28
C ALA A 72 16.59 -2.62 -11.08
N ASN A 73 15.34 -2.39 -10.68
CA ASN A 73 14.37 -3.45 -10.39
C ASN A 73 13.26 -3.52 -11.44
N SER A 74 12.83 -4.75 -11.76
CA SER A 74 11.60 -5.02 -12.53
C SER A 74 11.56 -4.47 -13.97
N ASN A 75 12.68 -4.00 -14.50
CA ASN A 75 12.77 -3.48 -15.85
C ASN A 75 12.66 -4.62 -16.87
N LEU A 76 11.75 -4.44 -17.84
CA LEU A 76 11.54 -5.35 -18.97
C LEU A 76 11.55 -4.55 -20.26
N VAL A 77 12.04 -5.15 -21.35
CA VAL A 77 11.98 -4.53 -22.68
C VAL A 77 10.50 -4.39 -23.07
N GLY A 78 10.12 -3.26 -23.67
CA GLY A 78 8.70 -2.86 -23.80
C GLY A 78 7.74 -3.91 -24.36
N ARG A 79 8.17 -4.75 -25.32
CA ARG A 79 7.33 -5.84 -25.87
C ARG A 79 7.00 -6.94 -24.84
N TRP A 80 7.80 -7.08 -23.79
CA TRP A 80 7.69 -8.09 -22.74
C TRP A 80 7.31 -7.48 -21.38
N ALA A 81 7.02 -6.18 -21.32
CA ALA A 81 6.65 -5.50 -20.08
C ALA A 81 5.18 -5.80 -19.71
N ASP A 82 4.90 -7.07 -19.44
CA ASP A 82 3.59 -7.57 -19.00
C ASP A 82 3.72 -8.58 -17.85
N TRP A 83 2.62 -8.80 -17.13
CA TRP A 83 2.59 -9.68 -15.96
C TRP A 83 2.82 -11.15 -16.28
N ASN A 84 2.50 -11.62 -17.49
CA ASN A 84 2.69 -13.01 -17.84
C ASN A 84 4.19 -13.32 -17.95
N HIS A 85 4.93 -12.48 -18.67
CA HIS A 85 6.37 -12.64 -18.80
C HIS A 85 7.11 -12.33 -17.48
N PHE A 86 6.65 -11.33 -16.72
CA PHE A 86 7.17 -11.07 -15.39
C PHE A 86 7.11 -12.33 -14.50
N ARG A 87 5.96 -13.00 -14.45
CA ARG A 87 5.74 -14.21 -13.63
C ARG A 87 6.53 -15.41 -14.13
N GLU A 88 6.68 -15.55 -15.45
CA GLU A 88 7.55 -16.57 -16.03
C GLU A 88 9.00 -16.43 -15.53
N LEU A 89 9.52 -15.20 -15.47
CA LEU A 89 10.87 -14.92 -14.97
C LEU A 89 10.95 -15.05 -13.45
N GLU A 90 9.91 -14.65 -12.72
CA GLU A 90 9.83 -14.79 -11.26
C GLU A 90 9.89 -16.27 -10.84
N GLN A 91 9.14 -17.15 -11.52
CA GLN A 91 9.18 -18.60 -11.29
C GLN A 91 10.55 -19.22 -11.57
N LYS A 92 11.33 -18.61 -12.46
CA LYS A 92 12.72 -18.99 -12.75
C LYS A 92 13.74 -18.39 -11.77
N GLY A 93 13.31 -17.59 -10.79
CA GLY A 93 14.19 -16.89 -9.86
C GLY A 93 14.94 -15.70 -10.46
N LEU A 94 14.49 -15.19 -11.62
CA LEU A 94 15.15 -14.13 -12.39
C LEU A 94 14.54 -12.75 -12.18
N MET A 95 13.47 -12.65 -11.40
CA MET A 95 12.70 -11.41 -11.26
C MET A 95 12.29 -11.14 -9.81
N MET A 96 12.14 -9.86 -9.50
CA MET A 96 11.55 -9.35 -8.27
C MET A 96 10.68 -8.14 -8.63
N TYR A 97 9.51 -8.00 -7.99
CA TYR A 97 8.71 -6.79 -8.09
C TYR A 97 9.22 -5.76 -7.07
N GLY A 98 9.82 -4.68 -7.54
CA GLY A 98 10.43 -3.66 -6.66
C GLY A 98 9.46 -2.63 -6.11
N GLN A 99 8.23 -2.56 -6.65
CA GLN A 99 7.32 -1.44 -6.41
C GLN A 99 8.11 -0.11 -6.61
N MET A 100 7.84 0.92 -5.81
CA MET A 100 8.58 2.18 -5.76
C MET A 100 9.60 2.13 -4.63
N THR A 101 9.13 2.09 -3.38
CA THR A 101 9.99 2.21 -2.19
C THR A 101 10.34 0.88 -1.51
N ALA A 102 9.75 -0.24 -1.97
CA ALA A 102 10.03 -1.57 -1.44
C ALA A 102 11.45 -2.02 -1.82
N GLY A 103 11.75 -2.11 -3.11
CA GLY A 103 13.04 -2.57 -3.62
C GLY A 103 14.13 -1.49 -3.65
N SER A 104 13.80 -0.26 -3.27
CA SER A 104 14.75 0.86 -3.15
C SER A 104 15.03 1.29 -1.70
N TRP A 105 14.45 0.56 -0.74
CA TRP A 105 14.79 0.65 0.69
C TRP A 105 14.55 2.03 1.30
N ILE A 106 13.35 2.58 1.09
CA ILE A 106 12.97 3.86 1.71
C ILE A 106 11.49 3.86 2.13
N TYR A 107 10.95 2.69 2.44
CA TYR A 107 9.58 2.58 2.93
C TYR A 107 9.56 2.85 4.44
N ILE A 108 8.60 3.65 4.87
CA ILE A 108 8.44 4.13 6.26
C ILE A 108 7.05 3.80 6.80
N GLY A 109 6.48 2.68 6.32
CA GLY A 109 5.12 2.29 6.65
C GLY A 109 4.07 3.19 5.97
N THR A 110 2.86 3.12 6.50
CA THR A 110 1.68 3.86 6.02
C THR A 110 1.92 5.37 5.92
N GLN A 111 2.81 5.93 6.76
CA GLN A 111 3.11 7.37 6.78
C GLN A 111 3.65 7.88 5.43
N GLY A 112 4.33 7.03 4.66
CA GLY A 112 4.98 7.43 3.41
C GLY A 112 4.02 8.01 2.36
N ILE A 113 2.74 7.62 2.38
CA ILE A 113 1.70 8.15 1.49
C ILE A 113 0.70 9.06 2.20
N LEU A 114 0.70 9.11 3.54
CA LEU A 114 -0.32 9.81 4.32
C LEU A 114 -0.51 11.26 3.89
N GLN A 115 0.58 12.03 3.75
CA GLN A 115 0.48 13.43 3.33
C GLN A 115 -0.08 13.55 1.89
N GLY A 116 0.32 12.68 0.97
CA GLY A 116 -0.20 12.70 -0.40
C GLY A 116 -1.71 12.44 -0.45
N THR A 117 -2.20 11.46 0.32
CA THR A 117 -3.63 11.18 0.43
C THR A 117 -4.38 12.32 1.14
N TYR A 118 -3.79 12.87 2.21
CA TYR A 118 -4.34 14.03 2.92
C TYR A 118 -4.50 15.23 1.98
N GLU A 119 -3.48 15.56 1.19
CA GLU A 119 -3.53 16.66 0.22
C GLU A 119 -4.51 16.39 -0.92
N THR A 120 -4.68 15.13 -1.33
CA THR A 120 -5.67 14.75 -2.33
C THR A 120 -7.09 15.01 -1.82
N PHE A 121 -7.40 14.56 -0.60
CA PHE A 121 -8.69 14.88 0.03
C PHE A 121 -8.86 16.38 0.30
N GLY A 122 -7.81 17.06 0.74
CA GLY A 122 -7.81 18.51 0.93
C GLY A 122 -8.04 19.30 -0.36
N ALA A 123 -7.49 18.85 -1.49
CA ALA A 123 -7.76 19.41 -2.80
C ALA A 123 -9.23 19.23 -3.21
N MET A 124 -9.77 18.02 -3.06
CA MET A 124 -11.19 17.74 -3.32
C MET A 124 -12.10 18.60 -2.41
N ALA A 125 -11.74 18.75 -1.14
CA ALA A 125 -12.47 19.58 -0.19
C ALA A 125 -12.48 21.06 -0.61
N ARG A 126 -11.33 21.60 -1.04
CA ARG A 126 -11.23 22.98 -1.56
C ARG A 126 -12.07 23.18 -2.82
N GLU A 127 -12.05 22.22 -3.74
CA GLU A 127 -12.75 22.34 -5.02
C GLU A 127 -14.27 22.22 -4.87
N HIS A 128 -14.76 21.32 -4.01
CA HIS A 128 -16.18 20.95 -4.00
C HIS A 128 -16.93 21.27 -2.70
N PHE A 129 -16.24 21.44 -1.56
CA PHE A 129 -16.88 21.42 -0.24
C PHE A 129 -16.48 22.58 0.68
N GLY A 130 -15.89 23.65 0.14
CA GLY A 130 -15.53 24.83 0.93
C GLY A 130 -14.30 24.64 1.81
N SER A 131 -13.36 23.78 1.38
CA SER A 131 -12.06 23.51 2.03
C SER A 131 -12.07 22.64 3.28
N SER A 132 -13.17 21.92 3.55
CA SER A 132 -13.25 20.90 4.60
C SER A 132 -14.15 19.74 4.14
N LEU A 133 -13.87 18.52 4.61
CA LEU A 133 -14.78 17.37 4.45
C LEU A 133 -15.76 17.25 5.63
N LYS A 134 -15.83 18.24 6.53
CA LYS A 134 -16.82 18.26 7.60
C LYS A 134 -18.23 18.16 7.03
N GLY A 135 -19.00 17.22 7.55
CA GLY A 135 -20.35 16.95 7.04
C GLY A 135 -20.40 16.04 5.81
N ARG A 136 -19.24 15.52 5.36
CA ARG A 136 -19.09 14.69 4.17
C ARG A 136 -18.59 13.31 4.56
N TRP A 137 -18.97 12.32 3.75
CA TRP A 137 -18.44 10.98 3.89
C TRP A 137 -17.82 10.43 2.61
N VAL A 138 -16.72 9.71 2.78
CA VAL A 138 -15.95 9.07 1.71
C VAL A 138 -16.21 7.57 1.71
N LEU A 139 -16.35 6.97 0.53
CA LEU A 139 -16.32 5.52 0.34
C LEU A 139 -15.06 5.12 -0.43
N THR A 140 -14.36 4.11 0.03
CA THR A 140 -13.19 3.56 -0.68
C THR A 140 -12.98 2.07 -0.40
N GLY A 141 -12.05 1.46 -1.12
CA GLY A 141 -11.60 0.07 -0.97
C GLY A 141 -10.10 -0.05 -0.70
N GLY A 142 -9.71 -1.10 0.04
CA GLY A 142 -8.33 -1.50 0.28
C GLY A 142 -7.66 -0.82 1.48
N MET A 143 -7.21 -1.61 2.45
CA MET A 143 -6.57 -1.15 3.69
C MET A 143 -5.22 -1.84 3.95
N GLY A 144 -4.44 -2.08 2.88
CA GLY A 144 -3.05 -2.58 2.99
C GLY A 144 -2.05 -1.48 3.39
N GLY A 145 -0.75 -1.74 3.19
CA GLY A 145 0.38 -0.83 3.53
C GLY A 145 0.13 0.65 3.21
N MET A 146 -0.26 0.93 1.97
CA MET A 146 -0.55 2.28 1.48
C MET A 146 -2.03 2.66 1.65
N GLY A 147 -2.94 1.71 1.35
CA GLY A 147 -4.40 1.87 1.47
C GLY A 147 -4.86 2.25 2.88
N GLY A 148 -4.11 1.80 3.89
CA GLY A 148 -4.35 2.11 5.30
C GLY A 148 -4.12 3.57 5.68
N ALA A 149 -3.60 4.41 4.79
CA ALA A 149 -3.49 5.85 5.02
C ALA A 149 -4.81 6.61 4.75
N GLN A 150 -5.70 6.03 3.94
CA GLN A 150 -6.98 6.64 3.55
C GLN A 150 -7.85 7.04 4.75
N PRO A 151 -8.05 6.20 5.78
CA PRO A 151 -8.93 6.55 6.89
C PRO A 151 -8.42 7.77 7.66
N LEU A 152 -7.16 7.78 8.09
CA LEU A 152 -6.55 8.92 8.78
C LEU A 152 -6.50 10.19 7.91
N ALA A 153 -6.20 10.06 6.61
CA ALA A 153 -6.15 11.21 5.71
C ALA A 153 -7.51 11.91 5.56
N ALA A 154 -8.60 11.16 5.52
CA ALA A 154 -9.95 11.71 5.45
C ALA A 154 -10.37 12.36 6.79
N THR A 155 -10.06 11.73 7.93
CA THR A 155 -10.39 12.29 9.25
C THR A 155 -9.57 13.54 9.59
N MET A 156 -8.31 13.63 9.13
CA MET A 156 -7.51 14.87 9.17
C MET A 156 -8.11 16.02 8.35
N ASN A 157 -8.96 15.71 7.37
CA ASN A 157 -9.76 16.70 6.62
C ASN A 157 -11.17 16.88 7.20
N GLU A 158 -11.40 16.45 8.45
CA GLU A 158 -12.68 16.53 9.18
C GLU A 158 -13.83 15.67 8.60
N GLY A 159 -13.54 14.77 7.65
CA GLY A 159 -14.53 13.90 7.03
C GLY A 159 -14.74 12.59 7.79
N SER A 160 -15.88 11.94 7.53
CA SER A 160 -16.05 10.52 7.84
C SER A 160 -15.71 9.65 6.63
N ILE A 161 -15.34 8.39 6.86
CA ILE A 161 -14.90 7.50 5.79
C ILE A 161 -15.23 6.05 6.09
N LEU A 162 -15.74 5.36 5.08
CA LEU A 162 -15.95 3.92 5.05
C LEU A 162 -14.93 3.28 4.09
N VAL A 163 -14.08 2.40 4.63
CA VAL A 163 -13.06 1.66 3.87
C VAL A 163 -13.43 0.18 3.85
N VAL A 164 -13.70 -0.37 2.66
CA VAL A 164 -13.99 -1.80 2.49
C VAL A 164 -12.68 -2.57 2.35
N GLU A 165 -12.45 -3.58 3.18
CA GLU A 165 -11.27 -4.45 3.11
C GLU A 165 -11.69 -5.90 3.39
N VAL A 166 -11.19 -6.82 2.55
CA VAL A 166 -11.60 -8.23 2.59
C VAL A 166 -10.87 -8.99 3.69
N ASP A 167 -9.67 -8.55 4.06
CA ASP A 167 -8.85 -9.14 5.12
C ASP A 167 -9.01 -8.41 6.46
N PRO A 168 -9.72 -9.01 7.45
CA PRO A 168 -9.91 -8.38 8.76
C PRO A 168 -8.59 -8.11 9.49
N ALA A 169 -7.53 -8.90 9.25
CA ALA A 169 -6.23 -8.69 9.87
C ALA A 169 -5.60 -7.36 9.42
N ARG A 170 -5.84 -6.93 8.18
CA ARG A 170 -5.37 -5.65 7.67
C ARG A 170 -6.07 -4.47 8.34
N ILE A 171 -7.39 -4.58 8.56
CA ILE A 171 -8.13 -3.55 9.31
C ILE A 171 -7.64 -3.50 10.75
N GLN A 172 -7.50 -4.66 11.41
CA GLN A 172 -7.01 -4.72 12.78
C GLN A 172 -5.64 -4.03 12.93
N ARG A 173 -4.71 -4.26 12.00
CA ARG A 173 -3.41 -3.60 11.99
C ARG A 173 -3.53 -2.06 11.93
N ARG A 174 -4.56 -1.52 11.26
CA ARG A 174 -4.79 -0.07 11.17
C ARG A 174 -5.45 0.50 12.42
N LEU A 175 -6.26 -0.30 13.12
CA LEU A 175 -6.72 0.04 14.47
C LEU A 175 -5.52 0.11 15.43
N ASP A 176 -4.67 -0.91 15.45
CA ASP A 176 -3.52 -1.02 16.37
C ASP A 176 -2.51 0.13 16.16
N THR A 177 -2.37 0.61 14.93
CA THR A 177 -1.46 1.71 14.56
C THR A 177 -2.11 3.09 14.59
N GLY A 178 -3.39 3.20 14.97
CA GLY A 178 -4.12 4.47 15.08
C GLY A 178 -4.45 5.13 13.73
N TYR A 179 -4.47 4.36 12.65
CA TYR A 179 -4.86 4.83 11.30
C TYR A 179 -6.34 4.65 11.00
N CYS A 180 -7.08 3.88 11.81
CA CYS A 180 -8.52 3.66 11.71
C CYS A 180 -9.16 3.67 13.10
N ASP A 181 -10.43 4.07 13.23
CA ASP A 181 -11.12 4.21 14.52
C ASP A 181 -11.98 2.99 14.89
N ARG A 182 -12.66 2.39 13.91
CA ARG A 182 -13.62 1.30 14.13
C ARG A 182 -13.56 0.23 13.05
N MET A 183 -13.97 -0.98 13.40
CA MET A 183 -14.16 -2.09 12.46
C MET A 183 -15.53 -2.75 12.68
N THR A 184 -16.17 -3.18 11.61
CA THR A 184 -17.34 -4.06 11.64
C THR A 184 -17.39 -4.98 10.43
N GLY A 185 -18.13 -6.08 10.52
CA GLY A 185 -18.49 -6.94 9.39
C GLY A 185 -19.90 -6.70 8.86
N ASP A 186 -20.65 -5.76 9.43
CA ASP A 186 -22.03 -5.45 9.05
C ASP A 186 -22.09 -4.14 8.25
N LEU A 187 -22.55 -4.21 7.01
CA LEU A 187 -22.69 -3.05 6.13
C LEU A 187 -23.68 -2.00 6.67
N ASN A 188 -24.77 -2.43 7.32
CA ASN A 188 -25.76 -1.50 7.87
C ASN A 188 -25.15 -0.71 9.03
N GLU A 189 -24.47 -1.39 9.95
CA GLU A 189 -23.77 -0.75 11.07
C GLU A 189 -22.69 0.22 10.56
N ALA A 190 -21.90 -0.21 9.57
CA ALA A 190 -20.87 0.63 8.97
C ALA A 190 -21.44 1.91 8.34
N LEU A 191 -22.56 1.79 7.61
CA LEU A 191 -23.25 2.93 7.01
C LEU A 191 -23.88 3.84 8.07
N GLU A 192 -24.47 3.27 9.13
CA GLU A 192 -25.04 4.04 10.24
C GLU A 192 -23.98 4.88 10.94
N TRP A 193 -22.84 4.29 11.30
CA TRP A 193 -21.74 5.01 11.95
C TRP A 193 -21.16 6.09 11.04
N THR A 194 -20.83 5.75 9.80
CA THR A 194 -20.14 6.65 8.88
C THR A 194 -21.02 7.84 8.48
N ARG A 195 -22.26 7.57 8.09
CA ARG A 195 -23.20 8.62 7.68
C ARG A 195 -23.69 9.43 8.87
N GLY A 196 -23.96 8.78 10.01
CA GLY A 196 -24.34 9.48 11.23
C GLY A 196 -23.23 10.43 11.72
N ALA A 197 -21.96 10.03 11.61
CA ALA A 197 -20.83 10.92 11.91
C ALA A 197 -20.79 12.12 10.96
N ALA A 198 -20.98 11.92 9.65
CA ALA A 198 -21.09 13.02 8.70
C ALA A 198 -22.26 13.95 9.05
N GLU A 199 -23.46 13.43 9.34
CA GLU A 199 -24.61 14.25 9.73
C GLU A 199 -24.35 15.10 10.99
N ARG A 200 -23.54 14.61 11.94
CA ARG A 200 -23.12 15.35 13.14
C ARG A 200 -21.90 16.25 12.92
N GLY A 201 -21.26 16.19 11.74
CA GLY A 201 -20.03 16.91 11.45
C GLY A 201 -18.81 16.40 12.24
N GLU A 202 -18.80 15.11 12.55
CA GLU A 202 -17.74 14.41 13.27
C GLU A 202 -16.83 13.65 12.29
N ALA A 203 -15.52 13.74 12.49
CA ALA A 203 -14.57 12.90 11.78
C ALA A 203 -14.59 11.48 12.36
N LEU A 204 -14.77 10.47 11.51
CA LEU A 204 -14.78 9.07 11.91
C LEU A 204 -14.37 8.16 10.75
N SER A 205 -13.46 7.25 11.02
CA SER A 205 -13.05 6.21 10.07
C SER A 205 -13.54 4.82 10.46
N VAL A 206 -14.15 4.12 9.52
CA VAL A 206 -14.73 2.79 9.70
C VAL A 206 -14.16 1.83 8.66
N GLY A 207 -13.49 0.77 9.11
CA GLY A 207 -13.17 -0.39 8.30
C GLY A 207 -14.35 -1.37 8.25
N LEU A 208 -14.79 -1.73 7.05
CA LEU A 208 -15.79 -2.77 6.84
C LEU A 208 -15.12 -4.02 6.28
N VAL A 209 -15.23 -5.13 7.02
CA VAL A 209 -14.82 -6.45 6.56
C VAL A 209 -15.77 -6.87 5.44
N GLY A 210 -15.28 -6.91 4.19
CA GLY A 210 -16.08 -7.27 3.04
C GLY A 210 -15.34 -7.13 1.71
N ASN A 211 -15.93 -7.67 0.65
CA ASN A 211 -15.36 -7.56 -0.70
C ASN A 211 -15.89 -6.30 -1.41
N CYS A 212 -15.00 -5.46 -1.93
CA CYS A 212 -15.38 -4.24 -2.69
C CYS A 212 -16.30 -4.56 -3.88
N ALA A 213 -16.06 -5.68 -4.56
CA ALA A 213 -16.85 -6.13 -5.71
C ALA A 213 -18.28 -6.57 -5.34
N GLU A 214 -18.60 -6.69 -4.05
CA GLU A 214 -19.93 -7.03 -3.55
C GLU A 214 -20.57 -5.82 -2.84
N VAL A 215 -19.79 -5.16 -1.98
CA VAL A 215 -20.25 -4.05 -1.12
C VAL A 215 -20.57 -2.80 -1.95
N ILE A 216 -19.70 -2.38 -2.87
CA ILE A 216 -19.93 -1.14 -3.64
C ILE A 216 -21.18 -1.28 -4.53
N PRO A 217 -21.39 -2.39 -5.27
CA PRO A 217 -22.64 -2.62 -5.99
C PRO A 217 -23.87 -2.71 -5.08
N GLU A 218 -23.74 -3.23 -3.86
CA GLU A 218 -24.84 -3.24 -2.87
C GLU A 218 -25.23 -1.84 -2.43
N ILE A 219 -24.26 -1.00 -2.07
CA ILE A 219 -24.48 0.42 -1.72
C ILE A 219 -25.18 1.16 -2.87
N ALA A 220 -24.73 0.94 -4.10
CA ALA A 220 -25.36 1.52 -5.30
C ALA A 220 -26.80 1.03 -5.51
N ARG A 221 -27.07 -0.27 -5.32
CA ARG A 221 -28.43 -0.84 -5.41
C ARG A 221 -29.38 -0.27 -4.36
N ARG A 222 -28.86 0.14 -3.19
CA ARG A 222 -29.62 0.85 -2.14
C ARG A 222 -29.85 2.34 -2.44
N GLY A 223 -29.31 2.86 -3.54
CA GLY A 223 -29.41 4.28 -3.89
C GLY A 223 -28.63 5.20 -2.94
N ILE A 224 -27.63 4.67 -2.23
CA ILE A 224 -26.80 5.44 -1.31
C ILE A 224 -25.62 6.00 -2.09
N VAL A 225 -25.45 7.32 -2.04
CA VAL A 225 -24.41 8.04 -2.79
C VAL A 225 -23.43 8.68 -1.80
N PRO A 226 -22.13 8.34 -1.84
CA PRO A 226 -21.11 9.03 -1.05
C PRO A 226 -20.79 10.41 -1.62
N ASP A 227 -20.30 11.32 -0.78
CA ASP A 227 -19.83 12.63 -1.26
C ASP A 227 -18.55 12.47 -2.11
N LEU A 228 -17.71 11.48 -1.78
CA LEU A 228 -16.52 11.09 -2.53
C LEU A 228 -16.40 9.56 -2.64
N LEU A 229 -16.00 9.06 -3.81
CA LEU A 229 -15.72 7.65 -4.07
C LEU A 229 -14.34 7.51 -4.72
N THR A 230 -13.51 6.60 -4.20
CA THR A 230 -12.22 6.21 -4.79
C THR A 230 -11.95 4.72 -4.51
N ASP A 231 -10.78 4.21 -4.90
CA ASP A 231 -10.33 2.86 -4.61
C ASP A 231 -8.80 2.78 -4.49
N GLN A 232 -8.31 1.98 -3.54
CA GLN A 232 -6.89 1.67 -3.38
C GLN A 232 -6.64 0.19 -3.11
N THR A 233 -7.51 -0.68 -3.63
CA THR A 233 -7.18 -2.11 -3.71
C THR A 233 -5.95 -2.31 -4.59
N SER A 234 -5.25 -3.44 -4.44
CA SER A 234 -4.05 -3.72 -5.26
C SER A 234 -4.43 -4.21 -6.67
N ALA A 235 -5.30 -3.49 -7.36
CA ALA A 235 -5.80 -3.81 -8.69
C ALA A 235 -4.70 -3.84 -9.78
N HIS A 236 -3.51 -3.27 -9.49
CA HIS A 236 -2.34 -3.33 -10.37
C HIS A 236 -1.78 -4.74 -10.52
N ASP A 237 -2.01 -5.64 -9.55
CA ASP A 237 -1.65 -7.06 -9.62
C ASP A 237 -2.92 -7.93 -9.50
N PRO A 238 -3.56 -8.29 -10.62
CA PRO A 238 -4.82 -9.04 -10.61
C PRO A 238 -4.74 -10.44 -10.00
N LEU A 239 -3.54 -11.02 -9.83
CA LEU A 239 -3.41 -12.38 -9.29
C LEU A 239 -3.27 -12.37 -7.77
N ASN A 240 -2.46 -11.47 -7.21
CA ASN A 240 -2.15 -11.47 -5.78
C ASN A 240 -2.77 -10.28 -5.02
N GLY A 241 -3.33 -9.30 -5.73
CA GLY A 241 -3.73 -8.01 -5.16
C GLY A 241 -5.24 -7.77 -5.07
N TYR A 242 -6.07 -8.54 -5.77
CA TYR A 242 -7.52 -8.36 -5.80
C TYR A 242 -8.26 -9.69 -5.62
N VAL A 243 -9.12 -9.79 -4.60
CA VAL A 243 -9.89 -11.00 -4.31
C VAL A 243 -11.20 -10.97 -5.11
N PRO A 244 -11.46 -11.93 -6.02
CA PRO A 244 -12.72 -12.02 -6.74
C PRO A 244 -13.93 -12.16 -5.80
N ALA A 245 -15.08 -11.60 -6.20
CA ALA A 245 -16.35 -11.77 -5.48
C ALA A 245 -16.69 -13.26 -5.30
N GLY A 246 -17.31 -13.60 -4.16
CA GLY A 246 -17.69 -14.98 -3.81
C GLY A 246 -16.55 -15.90 -3.35
N LEU A 247 -15.30 -15.41 -3.28
CA LEU A 247 -14.17 -16.17 -2.75
C LEU A 247 -13.75 -15.70 -1.35
N SER A 248 -13.31 -16.65 -0.52
CA SER A 248 -12.60 -16.37 0.72
C SER A 248 -11.09 -16.18 0.47
N LEU A 249 -10.39 -15.69 1.49
CA LEU A 249 -8.92 -15.63 1.53
C LEU A 249 -8.26 -17.01 1.53
#